data_AF-A0A8S2Z2X9-F1
#
_entry.id   AF-A0A8S2Z2X9-F1
#
_cell.length_a   1.000
_cell.length_b   1.000
_cell.length_c   1.000
_cell.angle_alpha   90.00
_cell.angle_beta   90.00
_cell.angle_gamma   90.00
#
_symmetry.space_group_name_H-M   'P 1'
#
loop_
_entity.id
_entity.type
_entity.pdbx_description
1 polymer ?
#
loop_
_entity_poly.entity_id
_entity_poly.type
_entity_poly.pdbx_seq_one_letter_code
_entity_poly.pdbx_strand_id
1 'polypeptide(L)'
;AYIRSDNAGCYHSAETILSIPQISKNTGITITRIDFSDPQGGKAACDRFAAVIKSHIRRYLNEENDVTTAEQFVNASRSYGGVKNVSVVECRLSPIDEKIKFKLPGITSFNNFELDASSIRVHRAWQIGDSKKLLKKDFLRQTPKISILDCVKSPNCNDWSNSKETTRLEASKEETENANDEPSNTI
;
A
#
# COMPACT_ATOMS: atom_id res chain seq x y z
N ALA A 1 8.46 -2.42 -6.29
CA ALA A 1 7.05 -2.32 -5.84
C ALA A 1 6.67 -0.87 -5.61
N TYR A 2 5.42 -0.52 -5.92
CA TYR A 2 4.85 0.82 -5.75
C TYR A 2 3.82 0.80 -4.62
N ILE A 3 3.95 1.71 -3.66
CA ILE A 3 3.00 1.85 -2.55
C ILE A 3 2.14 3.07 -2.77
N ARG A 4 0.84 2.94 -2.52
CA ARG A 4 -0.08 4.07 -2.43
C ARG A 4 -0.57 4.20 -0.99
N SER A 5 -0.52 5.41 -0.45
CA SER A 5 -0.93 5.72 0.92
C SER A 5 -1.94 6.86 0.95
N ASP A 6 -2.72 6.92 2.03
CA ASP A 6 -3.57 8.07 2.32
C ASP A 6 -2.73 9.31 2.65
N ASN A 7 -3.27 10.50 2.35
CA ASN A 7 -2.60 11.78 2.51
C ASN A 7 -2.91 12.48 3.85
N ALA A 8 -3.53 11.79 4.80
CA ALA A 8 -3.61 12.31 6.16
C ALA A 8 -2.20 12.42 6.77
N GLY A 9 -1.97 13.45 7.58
CA GLY A 9 -0.65 13.75 8.16
C GLY A 9 -0.05 12.64 9.03
N CYS A 10 -0.85 11.68 9.50
CA CYS A 10 -0.34 10.49 10.20
C CYS A 10 0.38 9.49 9.27
N TYR A 11 -0.03 9.42 8.00
CA TYR A 11 0.60 8.58 6.97
C TYR A 11 1.60 9.38 6.13
N HIS A 12 1.24 10.63 5.80
CA HIS A 12 2.09 11.57 5.07
C HIS A 12 3.08 12.26 6.01
N SER A 13 3.99 11.46 6.52
CA SER A 13 4.99 11.85 7.52
C SER A 13 6.39 11.45 7.08
N ALA A 14 7.40 12.09 7.66
CA ALA A 14 8.78 11.77 7.31
C ALA A 14 9.14 10.37 7.81
N GLU A 15 8.57 9.97 8.95
CA GLU A 15 8.69 8.65 9.55
C GLU A 15 8.25 7.54 8.58
N THR A 16 7.12 7.72 7.89
CA THR A 16 6.64 6.76 6.88
C THR A 16 7.68 6.59 5.76
N ILE A 17 8.14 7.69 5.16
CA ILE A 17 9.10 7.66 4.05
C ILE A 17 10.42 7.01 4.46
N LEU A 18 10.91 7.33 5.66
CA LEU A 18 12.18 6.82 6.17
C LEU A 18 12.10 5.35 6.62
N SER A 19 10.91 4.83 6.89
CA SER A 19 10.71 3.41 7.21
C SER A 19 10.86 2.47 6.00
N ILE A 20 10.68 2.99 4.78
CA ILE A 20 10.62 2.19 3.55
C ILE A 20 11.87 1.31 3.31
N PRO A 21 13.12 1.78 3.51
CA PRO A 21 14.30 0.92 3.34
C PRO A 21 14.31 -0.26 4.32
N GLN A 22 13.91 -0.05 5.58
CA GLN A 22 13.84 -1.13 6.57
C GLN A 22 12.70 -2.11 6.22
N ILE A 23 11.54 -1.61 5.79
CA ILE A 23 10.44 -2.46 5.32
C ILE A 23 10.91 -3.31 4.13
N SER A 24 11.60 -2.68 3.16
CA SER A 24 12.11 -3.40 1.98
C SER A 24 13.10 -4.49 2.36
N LYS A 25 14.00 -4.21 3.32
CA LYS A 25 14.96 -5.19 3.84
C LYS A 25 14.26 -6.34 4.57
N ASN A 26 13.28 -6.05 5.42
CA ASN A 26 12.61 -7.05 6.25
C ASN A 26 11.64 -7.94 5.45
N THR A 27 11.05 -7.40 4.39
CA THR A 27 10.10 -8.14 3.53
C THR A 27 10.77 -8.80 2.32
N GLY A 28 11.98 -8.39 1.97
CA GLY A 28 12.64 -8.76 0.71
C GLY A 28 12.04 -8.07 -0.52
N ILE A 29 11.02 -7.22 -0.37
CA ILE A 29 10.36 -6.51 -1.46
C ILE A 29 11.01 -5.13 -1.63
N THR A 30 11.66 -4.89 -2.76
CA THR A 30 12.20 -3.57 -3.06
C THR A 30 11.08 -2.58 -3.36
N ILE A 31 10.83 -1.64 -2.44
CA ILE A 31 9.89 -0.54 -2.65
C ILE A 31 10.64 0.61 -3.33
N THR A 32 10.22 0.95 -4.55
CA THR A 32 10.89 1.95 -5.39
C THR A 32 10.21 3.30 -5.32
N ARG A 33 8.92 3.34 -4.97
CA ARG A 33 8.17 4.60 -4.89
C ARG A 33 6.96 4.49 -3.99
N ILE A 34 6.68 5.59 -3.29
CA ILE A 34 5.47 5.80 -2.50
C ILE A 34 4.73 7.03 -2.99
N ASP A 35 3.43 6.87 -3.21
CA ASP A 35 2.51 7.88 -3.70
C ASP A 35 1.43 8.15 -2.67
N PHE A 36 1.23 9.43 -2.34
CA PHE A 36 0.10 9.86 -1.53
C PHE A 36 -1.08 10.21 -2.43
N SER A 37 -2.24 9.69 -2.07
CA SER A 37 -3.50 9.98 -2.74
C SER A 37 -3.85 11.47 -2.65
N ASP A 38 -4.62 11.97 -3.62
CA ASP A 38 -5.28 13.26 -3.46
C ASP A 38 -6.22 13.20 -2.24
N PRO A 39 -6.28 14.25 -1.39
CA PRO A 39 -7.20 14.33 -0.24
C PRO A 39 -8.65 13.87 -0.53
N GLN A 40 -9.13 13.99 -1.77
CA GLN A 40 -10.50 13.61 -2.16
C GLN A 40 -10.58 12.43 -3.15
N GLY A 41 -9.45 11.90 -3.65
CA GLY A 41 -9.46 11.11 -4.88
C GLY A 41 -8.98 9.65 -4.80
N GLY A 42 -8.51 9.14 -3.66
CA GLY A 42 -7.69 7.91 -3.69
C GLY A 42 -7.89 6.86 -2.61
N LYS A 43 -9.03 6.84 -1.89
CA LYS A 43 -9.26 5.88 -0.78
C LYS A 43 -10.21 4.71 -1.09
N ALA A 44 -10.94 4.79 -2.20
CA ALA A 44 -12.09 3.93 -2.47
C ALA A 44 -11.81 2.41 -2.39
N ALA A 45 -10.62 1.95 -2.80
CA ALA A 45 -10.31 0.52 -2.77
C ALA A 45 -10.13 -0.03 -1.34
N CYS A 46 -9.33 0.65 -0.51
CA CYS A 46 -9.08 0.22 0.87
C CYS A 46 -10.33 0.34 1.72
N ASP A 47 -11.09 1.44 1.58
CA ASP A 47 -12.34 1.64 2.32
C ASP A 47 -13.38 0.59 1.97
N ARG A 48 -13.45 0.18 0.69
CA ARG A 48 -14.30 -0.93 0.24
C ARG A 48 -13.93 -2.24 0.93
N PHE A 49 -12.64 -2.60 1.00
CA PHE A 49 -12.22 -3.82 1.70
C PHE A 49 -12.52 -3.75 3.21
N ALA A 50 -12.29 -2.59 3.85
CA ALA A 50 -12.61 -2.37 5.25
C ALA A 50 -14.12 -2.52 5.53
N ALA A 51 -14.98 -2.02 4.63
CA ALA A 51 -16.43 -2.17 4.73
C ALA A 51 -16.87 -3.65 4.60
N VAL A 52 -16.23 -4.41 3.72
CA VAL A 52 -16.49 -5.86 3.58
C VAL A 52 -16.07 -6.62 4.85
N ILE A 53 -14.88 -6.37 5.39
CA ILE A 53 -14.42 -6.96 6.66
C ILE A 53 -15.40 -6.61 7.79
N LYS A 54 -15.82 -5.34 7.90
CA LYS A 54 -16.78 -4.90 8.90
C LYS A 54 -18.11 -5.65 8.80
N SER A 55 -18.63 -5.85 7.59
CA SER A 55 -19.87 -6.59 7.38
C SER A 55 -19.72 -8.08 7.73
N HIS A 56 -18.58 -8.67 7.40
CA HIS A 56 -18.25 -10.05 7.75
C HIS A 56 -18.19 -10.25 9.27
N ILE A 57 -17.50 -9.37 9.99
CA ILE A 57 -17.43 -9.38 11.46
C ILE A 57 -18.81 -9.14 12.08
N ARG A 58 -19.64 -8.28 11.49
CA ARG A 58 -21.01 -8.05 11.97
C ARG A 58 -21.86 -9.32 11.91
N ARG A 59 -21.69 -10.15 10.89
CA ARG A 59 -22.35 -11.46 10.82
C ARG A 59 -21.88 -12.35 11.98
N TYR A 60 -20.57 -12.42 12.22
CA TYR A 60 -19.99 -13.19 13.32
C TYR A 60 -20.55 -12.75 14.69
N LEU A 61 -20.69 -11.43 14.92
CA LEU A 61 -21.31 -10.87 16.12
C LEU A 61 -22.80 -11.23 16.27
N ASN A 62 -23.56 -11.30 15.17
CA ASN A 62 -24.98 -11.66 15.20
C ASN A 62 -25.22 -13.13 15.57
N GLU A 63 -24.18 -13.96 15.53
CA GLU A 63 -24.20 -15.36 15.96
C GLU A 63 -23.78 -15.50 17.44
N GLU A 64 -23.94 -14.43 18.24
CA GLU A 64 -23.64 -14.37 19.68
C GLU A 64 -22.16 -14.56 20.04
N ASN A 65 -21.25 -14.33 19.07
CA ASN A 65 -19.81 -14.35 19.34
C ASN A 65 -19.28 -12.98 19.78
N ASP A 66 -18.18 -12.99 20.54
CA ASP A 66 -17.50 -11.77 20.99
C ASP A 66 -16.35 -11.33 20.07
N VAL A 67 -16.21 -10.01 19.91
CA VAL A 67 -15.10 -9.37 19.15
C VAL A 67 -14.58 -8.16 19.92
N THR A 68 -14.08 -8.39 21.13
CA THR A 68 -13.60 -7.35 22.06
C THR A 68 -12.08 -7.27 22.16
N THR A 69 -11.37 -8.32 21.73
CA THR A 69 -9.89 -8.36 21.70
C THR A 69 -9.34 -8.38 20.27
N ALA A 70 -8.06 -8.04 20.10
CA ALA A 70 -7.39 -8.09 18.79
C ALA A 70 -7.36 -9.52 18.22
N GLU A 71 -7.08 -10.50 19.07
CA GLU A 71 -7.12 -11.92 18.72
C GLU A 71 -8.52 -12.33 18.25
N GLN A 72 -9.57 -11.97 18.99
CA GLN A 72 -10.96 -12.24 18.60
C GLN A 72 -11.32 -11.56 17.27
N PHE A 73 -10.84 -10.34 17.02
CA PHE A 73 -11.04 -9.65 15.75
C PHE A 73 -10.39 -10.39 14.58
N VAL A 74 -9.17 -10.90 14.76
CA VAL A 74 -8.47 -11.69 13.75
C VAL A 74 -9.20 -13.01 13.49
N ASN A 75 -9.66 -13.69 14.54
CA ASN A 75 -10.44 -14.92 14.42
C ASN A 75 -11.77 -14.69 13.70
N ALA A 76 -12.52 -13.64 14.09
CA ALA A 76 -13.76 -13.25 13.43
C ALA A 76 -13.52 -12.89 11.95
N SER A 77 -12.43 -12.18 11.62
CA SER A 77 -12.09 -11.82 10.25
C SER A 77 -11.73 -13.02 9.35
N ARG A 78 -11.27 -14.11 9.96
CA ARG A 78 -10.86 -15.36 9.29
C ARG A 78 -11.96 -16.43 9.33
N SER A 79 -13.08 -16.18 10.03
CA SER A 79 -14.21 -17.11 10.16
C SER A 79 -14.87 -17.41 8.81
N TYR A 80 -15.55 -18.55 8.70
CA TYR A 80 -16.22 -19.01 7.47
C TYR A 80 -15.35 -18.98 6.18
N GLY A 81 -14.03 -19.19 6.32
CA GLY A 81 -13.08 -19.12 5.20
C GLY A 81 -12.54 -17.72 4.88
N GLY A 82 -12.91 -16.72 5.67
CA GLY A 82 -12.44 -15.34 5.60
C GLY A 82 -13.01 -14.54 4.41
N VAL A 83 -12.53 -13.30 4.28
CA VAL A 83 -12.87 -12.44 3.15
C VAL A 83 -11.90 -12.69 1.98
N LYS A 84 -12.44 -12.94 0.78
CA LYS A 84 -11.65 -13.18 -0.44
C LYS A 84 -10.67 -12.02 -0.69
N ASN A 85 -9.41 -12.36 -1.02
CA ASN A 85 -8.31 -11.43 -1.29
C ASN A 85 -7.94 -10.49 -0.12
N VAL A 86 -8.33 -10.85 1.11
CA VAL A 86 -7.97 -10.11 2.32
C VAL A 86 -7.23 -11.06 3.26
N SER A 87 -6.12 -10.57 3.81
CA SER A 87 -5.43 -11.22 4.91
C SER A 87 -5.39 -10.27 6.09
N VAL A 88 -5.88 -10.73 7.25
CA VAL A 88 -5.84 -9.98 8.51
C VAL A 88 -4.84 -10.68 9.42
N VAL A 89 -3.94 -9.91 10.02
CA VAL A 89 -2.87 -10.41 10.90
C VAL A 89 -2.81 -9.56 12.16
N GLU A 90 -2.44 -10.19 13.28
CA GLU A 90 -2.14 -9.47 14.51
C GLU A 90 -0.66 -9.06 14.53
N CYS A 91 -0.40 -7.79 14.83
CA CYS A 91 0.95 -7.24 14.92
C CYS A 91 1.18 -6.66 16.31
N ARG A 92 2.37 -6.87 16.88
CA ARG A 92 2.82 -6.20 18.11
C ARG A 92 3.95 -5.24 17.76
N LEU A 93 3.79 -4.02 18.25
CA LEU A 93 4.83 -3.01 18.17
C LEU A 93 5.70 -3.12 19.42
N SER A 94 7.01 -3.21 19.22
CA SER A 94 7.94 -2.97 20.33
C SER A 94 7.85 -1.49 20.71
N PRO A 95 7.87 -1.13 22.01
CA PRO A 95 7.97 0.25 22.43
C PRO A 95 9.16 0.93 21.73
N ILE A 96 8.95 2.16 21.27
CA ILE A 96 10.01 2.97 20.67
C ILE A 96 10.63 3.79 21.81
N ASP A 97 11.94 3.66 22.00
CA ASP A 97 12.63 4.34 23.11
C ASP A 97 12.69 5.86 22.95
N GLU A 98 12.34 6.45 21.81
CA GLU A 98 12.12 7.89 21.66
C GLU A 98 11.39 8.22 20.35
N LYS A 99 10.37 9.08 20.39
CA LYS A 99 9.80 9.69 19.17
C LYS A 99 10.80 10.71 18.63
N ILE A 100 11.66 10.29 17.71
CA ILE A 100 12.60 11.19 17.05
C ILE A 100 11.78 12.20 16.24
N LYS A 101 11.79 13.47 16.64
CA LYS A 101 11.13 14.57 15.93
C LYS A 101 11.94 14.94 14.70
N PHE A 102 11.71 14.25 13.59
CA PHE A 102 12.29 14.62 12.31
C PHE A 102 11.25 15.29 11.41
N LYS A 103 11.62 16.43 10.81
CA LYS A 103 10.77 17.13 9.85
C LYS A 103 11.45 17.13 8.50
N LEU A 104 10.82 16.51 7.51
CA LEU A 104 11.24 16.67 6.13
C LEU A 104 10.72 18.02 5.60
N PRO A 105 11.59 18.97 5.22
CA PRO A 105 11.16 20.31 4.81
C PRO A 105 10.27 20.24 3.57
N GLY A 106 9.07 20.82 3.68
CA GLY A 106 8.10 20.86 2.57
C GLY A 106 7.43 19.53 2.26
N ILE A 107 7.48 18.53 3.17
CA ILE A 107 6.86 17.21 2.96
C ILE A 107 5.42 17.31 2.47
N THR A 108 4.59 18.14 3.09
CA THR A 108 3.17 18.34 2.74
C THR A 108 2.94 18.88 1.33
N SER A 109 3.97 19.43 0.68
CA SER A 109 3.88 19.92 -0.70
C SER A 109 4.23 18.87 -1.75
N PHE A 110 4.73 17.70 -1.34
CA PHE A 110 5.14 16.62 -2.24
C PHE A 110 4.17 15.44 -2.13
N ASN A 111 3.77 14.86 -3.26
CA ASN A 111 2.86 13.72 -3.26
C ASN A 111 3.53 12.42 -3.70
N ASN A 112 4.64 12.50 -4.45
CA ASN A 112 5.33 11.32 -4.97
C ASN A 112 6.78 11.31 -4.50
N PHE A 113 7.21 10.17 -3.99
CA PHE A 113 8.55 9.96 -3.44
C PHE A 113 9.16 8.72 -4.08
N GLU A 114 10.16 8.92 -4.93
CA GLU A 114 10.92 7.85 -5.57
C GLU A 114 12.20 7.62 -4.78
N LEU A 115 12.42 6.36 -4.41
CA LEU A 115 13.55 5.96 -3.57
C LEU A 115 14.66 5.37 -4.45
N ASP A 116 15.77 6.07 -4.55
CA ASP A 116 17.03 5.57 -5.12
C ASP A 116 17.90 4.97 -4.02
N ALA A 117 19.00 4.30 -4.37
CA ALA A 117 19.95 3.76 -3.38
C ALA A 117 20.45 4.83 -2.39
N SER A 118 20.78 6.03 -2.89
CA SER A 118 21.40 7.12 -2.10
C SER A 118 20.53 8.38 -1.96
N SER A 119 19.39 8.46 -2.65
CA SER A 119 18.56 9.66 -2.69
C SER A 119 17.07 9.35 -2.67
N ILE A 120 16.28 10.37 -2.38
CA ILE A 120 14.84 10.38 -2.55
C ILE A 120 14.53 11.52 -3.53
N ARG A 121 13.87 11.22 -4.63
CA ARG A 121 13.38 12.21 -5.58
C ARG A 121 11.92 12.48 -5.27
N VAL A 122 11.55 13.76 -5.11
CA VAL A 122 10.21 14.16 -4.71
C VAL A 122 9.56 15.05 -5.76
N HIS A 123 8.25 14.87 -5.95
CA HIS A 123 7.44 15.64 -6.88
C HIS A 123 6.18 16.15 -6.20
N ARG A 124 5.71 17.34 -6.62
CA ARG A 124 4.45 17.93 -6.11
C ARG A 124 3.22 17.20 -6.64
N ALA A 125 3.21 16.83 -7.91
CA ALA A 125 2.08 16.13 -8.51
C ALA A 125 2.54 15.26 -9.68
N TRP A 126 2.33 13.95 -9.60
CA TRP A 126 2.37 12.99 -10.71
C TRP A 126 3.57 13.09 -11.66
N GLN A 127 4.78 13.31 -11.13
CA GLN A 127 6.00 13.54 -11.93
C GLN A 127 5.94 14.76 -12.88
N ILE A 128 4.97 15.66 -12.68
CA ILE A 128 4.81 16.89 -13.44
C ILE A 128 5.65 17.98 -12.80
N GLY A 129 6.50 18.61 -13.61
CA GLY A 129 7.37 19.71 -13.22
C GLY A 129 8.66 19.28 -12.53
N ASP A 130 9.40 20.28 -12.03
CA ASP A 130 10.74 20.08 -11.50
C ASP A 130 10.75 19.15 -10.29
N SER A 131 11.60 18.12 -10.36
CA SER A 131 11.82 17.21 -9.25
C SER A 131 12.82 17.80 -8.27
N LYS A 132 12.61 17.58 -6.96
CA LYS A 132 13.61 17.91 -5.94
C LYS A 132 14.32 16.63 -5.49
N LYS A 133 15.66 16.65 -5.47
CA LYS A 133 16.46 15.52 -4.98
C LYS A 133 16.88 15.77 -3.52
N LEU A 134 16.64 14.79 -2.67
CA LEU A 134 17.00 14.76 -1.26
C LEU A 134 18.01 13.63 -1.03
N LEU A 135 19.13 13.88 -0.35
CA LEU A 135 20.15 12.85 -0.14
C LEU A 135 19.86 12.05 1.13
N LYS A 136 19.83 10.71 1.03
CA LYS A 136 19.50 9.83 2.17
C LYS A 136 20.45 9.99 3.35
N LYS A 137 21.72 10.34 3.11
CA LYS A 137 22.72 10.59 4.16
C LYS A 137 22.29 11.68 5.15
N ASP A 138 21.43 12.60 4.72
CA ASP A 138 20.93 13.67 5.58
C ASP A 138 19.78 13.19 6.48
N PHE A 139 19.27 11.97 6.26
CA PHE A 139 17.99 11.48 6.80
C PHE A 139 18.00 10.02 7.30
N LEU A 140 19.12 9.29 7.19
CA LEU A 140 19.24 7.88 7.60
C LEU A 140 19.36 7.74 9.14
N ARG A 141 18.31 7.26 9.83
CA ARG A 141 18.39 6.75 11.22
C ARG A 141 17.41 5.59 11.49
N GLN A 142 17.63 4.92 12.63
CA GLN A 142 16.94 3.70 13.07
C GLN A 142 15.42 3.81 12.98
N THR A 143 14.81 2.73 12.51
CA THR A 143 13.39 2.62 12.22
C THR A 143 12.78 1.61 13.20
N PRO A 144 11.54 1.86 13.70
CA PRO A 144 10.96 1.02 14.73
C PRO A 144 10.82 -0.43 14.25
N LYS A 145 11.14 -1.38 15.15
CA LYS A 145 11.01 -2.81 14.84
C LYS A 145 9.55 -3.23 14.98
N ILE A 146 8.96 -3.69 13.88
CA ILE A 146 7.61 -4.27 13.86
C ILE A 146 7.75 -5.79 13.91
N SER A 147 7.08 -6.44 14.85
CA SER A 147 6.97 -7.90 14.91
C SER A 147 5.54 -8.33 14.60
N ILE A 148 5.37 -9.15 13.57
CA ILE A 148 4.08 -9.80 13.28
C ILE A 148 3.92 -10.92 14.30
N LEU A 149 2.84 -10.91 15.09
CA LEU A 149 2.62 -11.90 16.15
C LEU A 149 2.04 -13.19 15.59
N ASP A 150 1.10 -13.05 14.66
CA ASP A 150 0.38 -14.20 14.12
C ASP A 150 0.17 -14.04 12.62
N CYS A 151 1.13 -14.58 11.85
CA CYS A 151 1.04 -14.71 10.40
C CYS A 151 0.41 -16.05 10.06
N VAL A 152 -0.89 -16.22 10.30
CA VAL A 152 -1.61 -17.32 9.64
C VAL A 152 -1.77 -16.95 8.18
N LYS A 153 -1.12 -17.71 7.30
CA LYS A 153 -1.40 -17.65 5.86
C LYS A 153 -2.90 -17.89 5.70
N SER A 154 -3.64 -16.90 5.20
CA SER A 154 -5.04 -17.12 4.83
C SER A 154 -5.08 -18.32 3.87
N PRO A 155 -5.95 -19.33 4.09
CA PRO A 155 -6.07 -20.49 3.22
C PRO A 155 -6.36 -20.13 1.75
N ASN A 156 -6.88 -18.91 1.53
CA ASN A 156 -7.26 -18.38 0.23
C ASN A 156 -6.30 -17.29 -0.29
N CYS A 157 -5.15 -17.08 0.37
CA CYS A 157 -4.08 -16.30 -0.23
C CYS A 157 -3.36 -17.22 -1.21
N ASN A 158 -3.68 -17.12 -2.50
CA ASN A 158 -2.76 -17.60 -3.53
C ASN A 158 -1.40 -17.00 -3.17
N ASP A 159 -0.41 -17.86 -2.94
CA ASP A 159 0.96 -17.48 -2.62
C ASP A 159 1.32 -16.26 -3.46
N TRP A 160 1.49 -15.10 -2.83
CA TRP A 160 1.80 -13.84 -3.52
C TRP A 160 3.10 -13.97 -4.33
N SER A 161 3.94 -14.95 -4.01
CA SER A 161 5.11 -15.38 -4.79
C SER A 161 4.77 -15.95 -6.18
N ASN A 162 3.53 -16.33 -6.45
CA ASN A 162 3.09 -16.99 -7.69
C ASN A 162 2.10 -16.16 -8.53
N SER A 163 1.82 -14.90 -8.20
CA SER A 163 1.08 -14.01 -9.10
C SER A 163 1.97 -13.65 -10.29
N LYS A 164 1.97 -14.51 -11.32
CA LYS A 164 2.46 -14.14 -12.64
C LYS A 164 1.75 -12.85 -13.04
N GLU A 165 2.52 -11.82 -13.37
CA GLU A 165 2.03 -10.59 -13.99
C GLU A 165 1.18 -10.99 -15.20
N THR A 166 -0.14 -10.98 -15.05
CA THR A 166 -1.03 -11.07 -16.20
C THR A 166 -0.91 -9.73 -16.90
N THR A 167 -0.11 -9.73 -17.96
CA THR A 167 0.24 -8.54 -18.71
C THR A 167 -1.02 -7.99 -19.36
N ARG A 168 -1.51 -6.86 -18.85
CA ARG A 168 -2.65 -6.11 -19.42
C ARG A 168 -2.31 -5.45 -20.78
N LEU A 169 -1.21 -5.85 -21.42
CA LEU A 169 -0.71 -5.32 -22.70
C LEU A 169 -1.29 -6.06 -23.92
N GLU A 170 -1.94 -7.22 -23.75
CA GLU A 170 -2.51 -7.95 -24.88
C GLU A 170 -3.88 -7.39 -25.33
N ALA A 171 -4.64 -6.77 -24.41
CA ALA A 171 -5.92 -6.14 -24.75
C ALA A 171 -5.79 -4.85 -25.60
N SER A 172 -4.62 -4.19 -25.59
CA SER A 172 -4.38 -2.99 -26.40
C SER A 172 -3.87 -3.27 -27.82
N LYS A 173 -3.57 -4.54 -28.16
CA LYS A 173 -3.16 -4.91 -29.52
C LYS A 173 -4.35 -5.30 -30.40
N GLU A 174 -5.37 -5.96 -29.87
CA GLU A 174 -6.56 -6.33 -30.65
C GLU A 174 -7.43 -5.13 -31.06
N GLU A 175 -7.39 -4.01 -30.33
CA GLU A 175 -8.11 -2.79 -30.72
C GLU A 175 -7.42 -2.00 -31.86
N THR A 176 -6.13 -2.24 -32.12
CA THR A 176 -5.41 -1.52 -33.20
C THR A 176 -5.38 -2.27 -34.52
N GLU A 177 -5.58 -3.59 -34.53
CA GLU A 177 -5.67 -4.37 -35.78
C GLU A 177 -7.05 -4.29 -36.45
N ASN A 178 -8.12 -4.01 -35.71
CA ASN A 178 -9.49 -3.92 -36.26
C ASN A 178 -9.88 -2.54 -36.83
N ALA A 179 -8.97 -1.56 -36.83
CA ALA A 179 -9.26 -0.18 -37.28
C ALA A 179 -8.78 0.13 -38.72
N ASN A 180 -8.24 -0.85 -39.45
CA ASN A 180 -7.65 -0.63 -40.79
C ASN A 180 -8.51 -1.12 -41.97
N ASP A 181 -9.73 -1.59 -41.74
CA ASP A 181 -10.64 -2.03 -42.81
C ASP A 181 -11.91 -1.15 -42.87
N GLU A 182 -11.78 0.07 -43.39
CA GLU A 182 -12.92 0.78 -44.01
C GLU A 182 -12.56 1.13 -45.47
N PRO A 183 -13.35 0.69 -46.47
CA PRO A 183 -13.05 0.95 -47.87
C PRO A 183 -13.42 2.38 -48.25
N SER A 184 -12.48 3.05 -48.93
CA SER A 184 -12.74 4.30 -49.65
C SER A 184 -13.86 4.09 -50.68
N ASN A 185 -15.00 4.74 -50.50
CA ASN A 185 -16.01 4.85 -51.54
C ASN A 185 -16.24 6.32 -51.90
N THR A 186 -15.75 6.65 -53.09
CA THR A 186 -16.05 7.81 -53.93
C THR A 186 -17.54 8.00 -54.16
N ILE A 187 -17.99 9.26 -54.09
CA ILE A 187 -18.78 9.94 -55.16
C ILE A 187 -18.21 11.34 -55.32
#